data_AF-A0A8T2WR31-F1
#
_entry.id   AF-A0A8T2WR31-F1
#
_cell.length_a   1.000
_cell.length_b   1.000
_cell.length_c   1.000
_cell.angle_alpha   90.00
_cell.angle_beta   90.00
_cell.angle_gamma   90.00
#
_symmetry.space_group_name_H-M   'P 1'
#
loop_
_entity.id
_entity.type
_entity.pdbx_description
1 polymer ?
#
loop_
_entity_poly.entity_id
_entity_poly.type
_entity_poly.pdbx_seq_one_letter_code
_entity_poly.pdbx_strand_id
1 'polypeptide(L)'
;MDTSYFCVNSSLKGSSGVLLTISHLLHWLPQSSSQGQYHCGVGVDKAFGPDIVDAHFKACLHEGINISGINGEVMPGQVGLLVCISAGDELWAAWHILERIIEVAGVVLPFDPKPFQKSDLRILHIFSTKSMRNKGGYEVIKKAVEKRGLRHIKRLQPV
;
A
#
# COMPACT_ATOMS: atom_id res chain seq x y z
N MET A 1 -0.43 -4.28 20.55
CA MET A 1 -1.71 -4.41 19.83
C MET A 1 -1.33 -4.47 18.36
N ASP A 2 -1.05 -5.67 17.87
CA ASP A 2 -0.45 -5.88 16.55
C ASP A 2 -1.56 -6.17 15.53
N THR A 3 -2.25 -5.13 15.07
CA THR A 3 -3.20 -5.23 13.96
C THR A 3 -2.46 -5.04 12.65
N SER A 4 -1.75 -6.08 12.23
CA SER A 4 -1.40 -6.27 10.81
C SER A 4 -2.58 -6.98 10.17
N TYR A 5 -3.42 -6.23 9.45
CA TYR A 5 -4.55 -6.77 8.70
C TYR A 5 -4.01 -7.67 7.58
N PHE A 6 -4.01 -8.98 7.83
CA PHE A 6 -3.95 -9.97 6.75
C PHE A 6 -5.29 -9.92 6.01
N CYS A 7 -5.27 -9.75 4.69
CA CYS A 7 -6.43 -10.01 3.84
C CYS A 7 -6.76 -11.51 3.89
N VAL A 8 -7.50 -11.93 4.93
CA VAL A 8 -8.09 -13.27 5.04
C VAL A 8 -9.56 -13.15 4.68
N ASN A 9 -9.85 -13.03 3.38
CA ASN A 9 -11.18 -13.37 2.92
C ASN A 9 -11.26 -14.90 2.80
N SER A 10 -12.03 -15.54 3.69
CA SER A 10 -12.18 -17.00 3.82
C SER A 10 -12.72 -17.68 2.55
N SER A 11 -13.22 -16.90 1.58
CA SER A 11 -13.77 -17.38 0.32
C SER A 11 -12.73 -17.62 -0.79
N LEU A 12 -11.54 -17.01 -0.73
CA LEU A 12 -10.66 -16.93 -1.90
C LEU A 12 -9.45 -17.86 -1.81
N LYS A 13 -9.60 -19.02 -2.46
CA LYS A 13 -8.58 -20.04 -2.69
C LYS A 13 -7.43 -19.56 -3.62
N GLY A 14 -6.69 -18.47 -3.34
CA GLY A 14 -5.60 -18.14 -4.29
C GLY A 14 -4.65 -16.96 -4.06
N SER A 15 -4.84 -16.11 -3.06
CA SER A 15 -4.58 -14.68 -3.31
C SER A 15 -3.28 -14.09 -2.70
N SER A 16 -2.56 -13.26 -3.47
CA SER A 16 -1.40 -12.40 -3.15
C SER A 16 -1.72 -10.88 -3.05
N GLY A 17 -1.79 -10.27 -1.86
CA GLY A 17 -2.16 -8.83 -1.70
C GLY A 17 -1.02 -7.84 -1.90
N VAL A 18 -1.29 -6.67 -2.49
CA VAL A 18 -0.28 -5.61 -2.65
C VAL A 18 -0.55 -4.50 -1.64
N LEU A 19 0.45 -4.15 -0.81
CA LEU A 19 0.47 -2.90 -0.06
C LEU A 19 1.22 -1.86 -0.90
N LEU A 20 0.50 -0.85 -1.36
CA LEU A 20 1.06 0.28 -2.08
C LEU A 20 1.10 1.49 -1.18
N THR A 21 2.30 2.01 -0.98
CA THR A 21 2.48 3.31 -0.36
C THR A 21 2.42 4.38 -1.43
N ILE A 22 1.45 5.27 -1.30
CA ILE A 22 1.30 6.48 -2.09
C ILE A 22 1.86 7.62 -1.25
N SER A 23 2.94 8.22 -1.74
CA SER A 23 3.60 9.34 -1.06
C SER A 23 3.09 10.66 -1.60
N HIS A 24 2.08 11.26 -0.95
CA HIS A 24 1.92 12.71 -1.04
C HIS A 24 0.95 13.33 -0.04
N LEU A 25 1.45 14.27 0.76
CA LEU A 25 0.82 15.59 0.86
C LEU A 25 1.90 16.62 1.19
N LEU A 26 1.89 17.71 0.41
CA LEU A 26 2.42 19.02 0.75
C LEU A 26 3.95 19.16 0.83
N HIS A 27 4.54 19.70 -0.25
CA HIS A 27 5.88 20.31 -0.32
C HIS A 27 6.16 21.34 0.81
N TRP A 28 5.11 21.81 1.51
CA TRP A 28 5.16 22.82 2.55
C TRP A 28 5.03 22.28 3.99
N LEU A 29 4.91 20.96 4.21
CA LEU A 29 4.78 20.44 5.57
C LEU A 29 6.11 20.47 6.33
N PRO A 30 6.09 20.90 7.60
CA PRO A 30 7.29 20.94 8.43
C PRO A 30 7.82 19.52 8.63
N GLN A 31 8.98 19.21 8.04
CA GLN A 31 9.73 17.97 8.25
C GLN A 31 10.40 17.90 9.64
N SER A 32 9.96 18.73 10.60
CA SER A 32 10.69 19.04 11.83
C SER A 32 10.29 18.21 13.04
N SER A 33 9.34 17.29 12.93
CA SER A 33 9.01 16.36 14.02
C SER A 33 9.60 14.97 13.78
N SER A 34 9.84 14.23 14.85
CA SER A 34 10.34 12.87 14.77
C SER A 34 9.38 12.02 13.92
N GLN A 35 9.91 11.29 12.94
CA GLN A 35 9.17 10.49 11.94
C GLN A 35 8.09 9.56 12.53
N GLY A 36 8.14 9.24 13.82
CA GLY A 36 7.16 8.38 14.49
C GLY A 36 5.77 8.99 14.73
N GLN A 37 5.58 10.31 14.60
CA GLN A 37 4.30 10.94 14.96
C GLN A 37 3.20 10.78 13.90
N TYR A 38 3.58 10.49 12.65
CA TYR A 38 2.67 10.46 11.50
C TYR A 38 2.09 9.07 11.22
N HIS A 39 2.86 8.01 11.51
CA HIS A 39 2.42 6.65 11.25
C HIS A 39 1.17 6.30 12.07
N CYS A 40 0.07 6.02 11.37
CA CYS A 40 -1.25 5.83 11.99
C CYS A 40 -1.63 6.96 12.98
N GLY A 41 -1.11 8.17 12.76
CA GLY A 41 -1.34 9.33 13.62
C GLY A 41 -2.79 9.80 13.54
N VAL A 42 -3.27 10.43 14.62
CA VAL A 42 -4.59 11.06 14.69
C VAL A 42 -4.40 12.49 15.22
N GLY A 43 -5.02 13.46 14.54
CA GLY A 43 -4.91 14.88 14.87
C GLY A 43 -4.55 15.72 13.63
N VAL A 44 -4.96 16.99 13.63
CA VAL A 44 -4.72 17.93 12.52
C VAL A 44 -3.23 18.18 12.26
N ASP A 45 -2.39 17.96 13.26
CA ASP A 45 -0.94 18.09 13.24
C ASP A 45 -0.22 16.81 12.78
N LYS A 46 -0.93 15.70 12.59
CA LYS A 46 -0.36 14.36 12.36
C LYS A 46 -0.96 13.64 11.15
N ALA A 47 -2.25 13.78 10.91
CA ALA A 47 -2.98 13.13 9.83
C ALA A 47 -3.37 14.16 8.77
N PHE A 48 -2.72 14.08 7.61
CA PHE A 48 -2.97 14.98 6.48
C PHE A 48 -3.79 14.26 5.41
N GLY A 49 -4.82 14.92 4.89
CA GLY A 49 -5.71 14.37 3.86
C GLY A 49 -6.58 13.17 4.26
N PRO A 50 -7.04 12.98 5.52
CA PRO A 50 -7.89 11.84 5.88
C PRO A 50 -9.18 11.80 5.05
N ASP A 51 -9.76 12.96 4.69
CA ASP A 51 -10.97 13.04 3.87
C ASP A 51 -10.79 12.43 2.47
N ILE A 52 -9.60 12.62 1.88
CA ILE A 52 -9.25 12.07 0.56
C ILE A 52 -9.14 10.55 0.67
N VAL A 53 -8.45 10.04 1.69
CA VAL A 53 -8.22 8.61 1.89
C VAL A 53 -9.52 7.88 2.23
N ASP A 54 -10.36 8.46 3.08
CA ASP A 54 -11.66 7.90 3.44
C ASP A 54 -12.63 7.91 2.26
N ALA A 55 -12.63 8.98 1.45
CA ALA A 55 -13.42 9.04 0.23
C ALA A 55 -12.96 7.97 -0.77
N HIS A 56 -11.65 7.79 -0.94
CA HIS A 56 -11.08 6.75 -1.80
C HIS A 56 -11.45 5.34 -1.35
N PHE A 57 -11.32 5.07 -0.06
CA PHE A 57 -11.68 3.77 0.52
C PHE A 57 -13.17 3.46 0.31
N LYS A 58 -14.07 4.42 0.58
CA LYS A 58 -15.51 4.27 0.35
C LYS A 58 -15.85 4.07 -1.13
N ALA A 59 -15.21 4.83 -2.02
CA ALA A 59 -15.41 4.70 -3.46
C ALA A 59 -14.97 3.32 -3.96
N CYS A 60 -13.82 2.82 -3.50
CA CYS A 60 -13.36 1.48 -3.85
C CYS A 60 -14.33 0.39 -3.37
N LEU A 61 -14.84 0.49 -2.15
CA LEU A 61 -15.85 -0.45 -1.64
C LEU A 61 -17.16 -0.39 -2.43
N HIS A 62 -17.58 0.81 -2.84
CA HIS A 62 -18.79 1.01 -3.66
C HIS A 62 -18.67 0.37 -5.04
N GLU A 63 -17.52 0.53 -5.70
CA GLU A 63 -17.24 -0.08 -7.01
C GLU A 63 -16.88 -1.57 -6.94
N GLY A 64 -16.94 -2.18 -5.75
CA GLY A 64 -16.63 -3.60 -5.55
C GLY A 64 -15.15 -3.94 -5.65
N ILE A 65 -14.25 -2.95 -5.58
CA ILE A 65 -12.81 -3.16 -5.51
C ILE A 65 -12.48 -3.77 -4.15
N ASN A 66 -11.71 -4.87 -4.15
CA ASN A 66 -11.34 -5.58 -2.94
C ASN A 66 -10.20 -4.89 -2.19
N ILE A 67 -10.47 -3.67 -1.72
CA ILE A 67 -9.60 -2.92 -0.82
C ILE A 67 -9.76 -3.48 0.60
N SER A 68 -8.63 -3.80 1.23
CA SER A 68 -8.59 -4.48 2.53
C SER A 68 -8.14 -3.58 3.68
N GLY A 69 -7.58 -2.41 3.39
CA GLY A 69 -7.23 -1.43 4.40
C GLY A 69 -6.51 -0.21 3.85
N ILE A 70 -6.46 0.82 4.69
CA ILE A 70 -5.75 2.07 4.49
C ILE A 70 -4.97 2.42 5.76
N ASN A 71 -3.80 3.05 5.66
CA ASN A 71 -3.04 3.53 6.82
C ASN A 71 -2.24 4.80 6.51
N GLY A 72 -2.08 5.67 7.51
CA GLY A 72 -1.09 6.76 7.45
C GLY A 72 0.33 6.19 7.59
N GLU A 73 1.24 6.62 6.73
CA GLU A 73 2.62 6.16 6.71
C GLU A 73 3.55 7.09 7.50
N VAL A 74 4.84 6.74 7.52
CA VAL A 74 5.87 7.39 8.33
C VAL A 74 6.11 8.86 7.91
N MET A 75 5.92 9.17 6.62
CA MET A 75 6.03 10.54 6.12
C MET A 75 4.67 11.24 6.16
N PRO A 76 4.59 12.52 6.56
CA PRO A 76 3.34 13.26 6.52
C PRO A 76 2.72 13.24 5.12
N GLY A 77 1.45 12.88 5.03
CA GLY A 77 0.74 12.76 3.76
C GLY A 77 0.98 11.48 2.97
N GLN A 78 1.85 10.58 3.43
CA GLN A 78 2.01 9.29 2.80
C GLN A 78 0.92 8.35 3.33
N VAL A 79 0.33 7.57 2.42
CA VAL A 79 -0.81 6.68 2.68
C VAL A 79 -0.49 5.30 2.12
N GLY A 80 -0.64 4.26 2.93
CA GLY A 80 -0.62 2.88 2.50
C GLY A 80 -2.02 2.43 2.11
N LEU A 81 -2.16 1.82 0.93
CA LEU A 81 -3.36 1.15 0.45
C LEU A 81 -3.07 -0.36 0.38
N LEU A 82 -3.91 -1.18 0.98
CA LEU A 82 -3.82 -2.63 0.88
C LEU A 82 -4.92 -3.16 -0.05
N VAL A 83 -4.57 -3.54 -1.28
CA VAL A 83 -5.50 -4.06 -2.29
C VAL A 83 -5.27 -5.55 -2.51
N CYS A 84 -6.36 -6.32 -2.60
CA CYS A 84 -6.32 -7.77 -2.55
C CYS A 84 -6.90 -8.43 -3.83
N ILE A 85 -6.05 -8.68 -4.85
CA ILE A 85 -6.19 -9.55 -6.06
C ILE A 85 -7.57 -9.59 -6.75
N SER A 86 -7.75 -9.02 -7.96
CA SER A 86 -6.98 -9.07 -9.22
C SER A 86 -5.92 -7.96 -9.41
N ALA A 87 -4.64 -8.29 -9.19
CA ALA A 87 -3.59 -7.33 -8.83
C ALA A 87 -3.24 -6.22 -9.84
N GLY A 88 -3.65 -6.35 -11.10
CA GLY A 88 -3.42 -5.33 -12.14
C GLY A 88 -4.64 -4.42 -12.30
N ASP A 89 -5.78 -5.01 -12.65
CA ASP A 89 -6.97 -4.26 -13.06
C ASP A 89 -7.61 -3.51 -11.90
N GLU A 90 -7.83 -4.17 -10.76
CA GLU A 90 -8.35 -3.52 -9.55
C GLU A 90 -7.41 -2.45 -9.02
N LEU A 91 -6.10 -2.66 -9.20
CA LEU A 91 -5.12 -1.68 -8.79
C LEU A 91 -5.20 -0.43 -9.66
N TRP A 92 -5.20 -0.60 -10.98
CA TRP A 92 -5.35 0.51 -11.92
C TRP A 92 -6.67 1.23 -11.74
N ALA A 93 -7.77 0.51 -11.49
CA ALA A 93 -9.06 1.11 -11.18
C ALA A 93 -9.01 1.91 -9.86
N ALA A 94 -8.42 1.35 -8.80
CA ALA A 94 -8.25 2.03 -7.53
C ALA A 94 -7.38 3.30 -7.68
N TRP A 95 -6.32 3.26 -8.50
CA TRP A 95 -5.52 4.44 -8.82
C TRP A 95 -6.30 5.48 -9.59
N HIS A 96 -7.05 5.07 -10.60
CA HIS A 96 -7.88 6.00 -11.36
C HIS A 96 -8.88 6.72 -10.46
N ILE A 97 -9.57 6.00 -9.57
CA ILE A 97 -10.49 6.59 -8.59
C ILE A 97 -9.76 7.58 -7.68
N LEU A 98 -8.56 7.24 -7.21
CA LEU A 98 -7.76 8.14 -6.37
C LEU A 98 -7.40 9.42 -7.11
N GLU A 99 -6.90 9.32 -8.35
CA GLU A 99 -6.57 10.46 -9.20
C GLU A 99 -7.76 11.39 -9.40
N ARG A 100 -8.97 10.84 -9.60
CA ARG A 100 -10.19 11.66 -9.72
C ARG A 100 -10.57 12.37 -8.42
N ILE A 101 -10.36 11.75 -7.26
CA ILE A 101 -10.66 12.36 -5.96
C ILE A 101 -9.67 13.49 -5.63
N ILE A 102 -8.38 13.26 -5.85
CA ILE A 102 -7.36 14.29 -5.61
C ILE A 102 -7.48 15.46 -6.58
N GLU A 103 -7.93 15.23 -7.82
CA GLU A 103 -8.18 16.28 -8.81
C GLU A 103 -9.26 17.24 -8.30
N VAL A 104 -10.35 16.71 -7.74
CA VAL A 104 -11.39 17.51 -7.09
C VAL A 104 -10.86 18.23 -5.85
N ALA A 105 -9.93 17.62 -5.11
CA ALA A 105 -9.30 18.23 -3.94
C ALA A 105 -8.19 19.25 -4.29
N GLY A 106 -7.82 19.40 -5.57
CA GLY A 106 -6.72 20.27 -6.00
C GLY A 106 -5.34 19.80 -5.55
N VAL A 107 -5.14 18.49 -5.37
CA VAL A 107 -3.89 17.87 -4.90
C VAL A 107 -3.22 17.12 -6.04
N VAL A 108 -1.89 17.21 -6.14
CA VAL A 108 -1.07 16.50 -7.13
C VAL A 108 -0.67 15.12 -6.60
N LEU A 109 -0.43 14.13 -7.46
CA LEU A 109 0.08 12.80 -7.07
C LEU A 109 1.39 12.43 -7.82
N PRO A 110 2.54 12.42 -7.14
CA PRO A 110 3.80 11.97 -7.69
C PRO A 110 3.90 10.46 -7.54
N PHE A 111 4.30 9.82 -8.63
CA PHE A 111 4.61 8.39 -8.68
C PHE A 111 6.11 8.11 -8.50
N ASP A 112 6.89 9.12 -8.11
CA ASP A 112 8.31 8.97 -7.84
C ASP A 112 8.49 8.05 -6.61
N PRO A 113 9.25 6.93 -6.70
CA PRO A 113 9.55 6.09 -5.54
C PRO A 113 10.37 6.80 -4.46
N LYS A 114 10.92 7.99 -4.74
CA LYS A 114 11.61 8.80 -3.75
C LYS A 114 11.35 10.28 -4.03
N PRO A 115 10.14 10.78 -3.73
CA PRO A 115 9.79 12.17 -4.03
C PRO A 115 10.62 13.17 -3.21
N PHE A 116 11.26 12.73 -2.11
CA PHE A 116 12.16 13.55 -1.30
C PHE A 116 13.45 12.80 -0.96
N GLN A 117 14.59 13.50 -0.94
CA GLN A 117 15.93 12.92 -0.71
C GLN A 117 16.06 12.14 0.63
N LYS A 118 15.21 12.43 1.62
CA LYS A 118 15.13 11.77 2.94
C LYS A 118 13.80 11.05 3.21
N SER A 119 13.04 10.68 2.18
CA SER A 119 11.82 9.89 2.34
C SER A 119 12.15 8.41 2.51
N ASP A 120 11.57 7.79 3.55
CA ASP A 120 11.60 6.35 3.77
C ASP A 120 10.42 5.71 3.03
N LEU A 121 10.56 5.47 1.73
CA LEU A 121 9.53 4.79 0.96
C LEU A 121 9.54 3.29 1.26
N ARG A 122 8.39 2.72 1.64
CA ARG A 122 8.22 1.29 1.95
C ARG A 122 7.14 0.67 1.10
N ILE A 123 7.49 0.18 -0.10
CA ILE A 123 6.57 -0.64 -0.87
C ILE A 123 6.66 -2.10 -0.38
N LEU A 124 5.52 -2.69 0.02
CA LEU A 124 5.46 -4.08 0.47
C LEU A 124 4.53 -4.90 -0.42
N HIS A 125 5.12 -5.71 -1.30
CA HIS A 125 4.38 -6.70 -2.06
C HIS A 125 4.25 -8.00 -1.26
N ILE A 126 3.04 -8.33 -0.81
CA ILE A 126 2.76 -9.58 -0.09
C ILE A 126 2.25 -10.61 -1.11
N PHE A 127 2.81 -11.82 -1.12
CA PHE A 127 2.33 -12.86 -2.02
C PHE A 127 2.21 -14.19 -1.30
N SER A 128 1.16 -14.94 -1.65
CA SER A 128 0.89 -16.25 -1.06
C SER A 128 0.17 -17.12 -2.08
N THR A 129 0.66 -18.33 -2.29
CA THR A 129 -0.01 -19.32 -3.13
C THR A 129 -0.88 -20.26 -2.28
N LYS A 130 -1.80 -21.00 -2.91
CA LYS A 130 -2.64 -21.97 -2.20
C LYS A 130 -1.81 -23.04 -1.45
N SER A 131 -0.70 -23.49 -2.03
CA SER A 131 0.20 -24.46 -1.38
C SER A 131 0.93 -23.87 -0.17
N MET A 132 1.20 -22.56 -0.14
CA MET A 132 1.80 -21.89 1.02
C MET A 132 0.83 -21.76 2.20
N ARG A 133 -0.48 -21.72 1.96
CA ARG A 133 -1.51 -21.60 3.01
C ARG A 133 -1.97 -22.92 3.61
N ASN A 134 -1.61 -24.05 3.00
CA ASN A 134 -1.98 -25.38 3.47
C ASN A 134 -0.98 -25.92 4.50
N LYS A 135 -1.33 -27.02 5.18
CA LYS A 135 -0.45 -27.71 6.13
C LYS A 135 0.89 -28.07 5.47
N GLY A 136 2.01 -27.70 6.11
CA GLY A 136 3.35 -27.86 5.53
C GLY A 136 3.77 -26.74 4.57
N GLY A 137 2.97 -25.68 4.41
CA GLY A 137 3.25 -24.58 3.49
C GLY A 137 4.53 -23.79 3.78
N TYR A 138 5.04 -23.83 5.02
CA TYR A 138 6.30 -23.19 5.38
C TYR A 138 7.50 -23.67 4.53
N GLU A 139 7.55 -24.95 4.20
CA GLU A 139 8.60 -25.50 3.34
C GLU A 139 8.48 -25.01 1.89
N VAL A 140 7.24 -24.76 1.43
CA VAL A 140 6.99 -24.13 0.13
C VAL A 140 7.43 -22.66 0.14
N ILE A 141 7.22 -21.95 1.25
CA ILE A 141 7.68 -20.57 1.43
C ILE A 141 9.20 -20.49 1.36
N LYS A 142 9.93 -21.34 2.10
CA LYS A 142 11.40 -21.39 2.06
C LYS A 142 11.92 -21.58 0.64
N LYS A 143 11.42 -22.60 -0.06
CA LYS A 143 11.79 -22.87 -1.47
C LYS A 143 11.48 -21.69 -2.39
N ALA A 144 10.37 -21.00 -2.16
CA ALA A 144 10.01 -19.82 -2.94
C ALA A 144 10.99 -18.66 -2.68
N VAL A 145 11.37 -18.41 -1.42
CA VAL A 145 12.36 -17.38 -1.05
C VAL A 145 13.71 -17.66 -1.70
N GLU A 146 14.22 -18.89 -1.60
CA GLU A 146 15.47 -19.31 -2.26
C GLU A 146 15.42 -19.06 -3.78
N LYS A 147 14.35 -19.51 -4.43
CA LYS A 147 14.14 -19.32 -5.87
C LYS A 147 14.01 -17.84 -6.27
N ARG A 148 13.50 -16.98 -5.37
CA ARG A 148 13.46 -15.53 -5.60
C ARG A 148 14.85 -14.90 -5.42
N GLY A 149 15.65 -15.37 -4.46
CA GLY A 149 17.03 -14.94 -4.24
C GLY A 149 17.92 -15.17 -5.45
N LEU A 150 17.84 -16.33 -6.08
CA LEU A 150 18.63 -16.67 -7.28
C LEU A 150 18.40 -15.75 -8.48
N ARG A 151 17.27 -15.01 -8.51
CA ARG A 151 16.89 -14.10 -9.60
C ARG A 151 16.76 -12.67 -9.14
N HIS A 152 17.38 -12.33 -8.00
CA HIS A 152 17.29 -11.01 -7.40
C HIS A 152 17.76 -9.92 -8.38
N ILE A 153 18.99 -10.05 -8.89
CA ILE A 153 19.61 -9.06 -9.80
C ILE A 153 18.78 -8.87 -11.08
N LYS A 154 18.34 -9.97 -11.72
CA LYS A 154 17.54 -9.92 -12.95
C LYS A 154 16.20 -9.19 -12.77
N ARG A 155 15.63 -9.17 -11.56
CA ARG A 155 14.34 -8.50 -11.28
C ARG A 155 14.48 -7.03 -10.88
N LEU A 156 15.69 -6.61 -10.50
CA LEU A 156 15.97 -5.20 -10.22
C LEU A 156 16.19 -4.39 -11.50
N GLN A 157 16.37 -5.07 -12.63
CA GLN A 157 16.49 -4.38 -13.91
C GLN A 157 15.13 -3.79 -14.30
N PRO A 158 15.09 -2.54 -14.78
CA PRO A 158 13.87 -1.95 -15.33
C PRO A 158 13.38 -2.81 -16.49
N VAL A 159 12.08 -3.10 -16.48
CA VAL A 159 11.34 -3.68 -17.62
C VAL A 159 11.03 -2.60 -18.64
#